data_AF-A0A1T5BFL8-F1
#
_entry.id   AF-A0A1T5BFL8-F1
#
_cell.length_a   1.000
_cell.length_b   1.000
_cell.length_c   1.000
_cell.angle_alpha   90.00
_cell.angle_beta   90.00
_cell.angle_gamma   90.00
#
_symmetry.space_group_name_H-M   'P 1'
#
loop_
_entity.id
_entity.type
_entity.pdbx_description
1 polymer ?
#
loop_
_entity_poly.entity_id
_entity_poly.type
_entity_poly.pdbx_seq_one_letter_code
_entity_poly.pdbx_strand_id
1 'polypeptide(L)'
;MYNINLHPNFSIEGRNYSLNDLTELSYSFIKEGEEFEIHIGEFILDWIDDSPIITVHSSGSTGSPKAITLKKEQMMNSALATGSYFNISSRDSALLCLPATYIAGKMMLVRAMALGLDLYIVPPNSTPLNGIDRAFDFGAMVPLQVSNSLPFLHQVKTLIIGGAPISNTLRDELRIIENNSFETYGMTETITHIAVKPLNQILSSIVATDLGFKILPDVEISIDKRDCLVINAPKISDETITTNDVIELVSANEFRWLGRYDNVINSGGIKVHPENIEKILSNFINDPFFIAGIDDEVLGQKVVLVIEGNAKEDFLKIVNTIHELQKYEKPKMVLNSMKFQRTDSGKIQRSKTLEQILKAY
;
A
#
# COMPACT_ATOMS: atom_id res chain seq x y z
N MET A 1 -17.48 -4.71 29.06
CA MET A 1 -16.02 -4.68 28.96
C MET A 1 -15.64 -5.53 27.78
N TYR A 2 -15.03 -4.93 26.77
CA TYR A 2 -14.46 -5.67 25.65
C TYR A 2 -13.14 -6.28 26.14
N ASN A 3 -13.07 -7.60 26.28
CA ASN A 3 -11.86 -8.25 26.76
C ASN A 3 -10.89 -8.46 25.60
N ILE A 4 -9.79 -7.72 25.60
CA ILE A 4 -8.72 -7.92 24.64
C ILE A 4 -7.92 -9.15 25.05
N ASN A 5 -7.84 -10.10 24.12
CA ASN A 5 -7.03 -11.29 24.31
C ASN A 5 -5.60 -10.99 23.83
N LEU A 6 -4.70 -10.74 24.78
CA LEU A 6 -3.27 -10.61 24.52
C LEU A 6 -2.65 -12.01 24.50
N HIS A 7 -1.97 -12.35 23.40
CA HIS A 7 -1.33 -13.65 23.30
C HIS A 7 -0.21 -13.80 24.36
N PRO A 8 -0.13 -14.91 25.11
CA PRO A 8 0.79 -15.05 26.26
C PRO A 8 2.28 -15.04 25.91
N ASN A 9 2.62 -15.27 24.64
CA ASN A 9 4.00 -15.21 24.12
C ASN A 9 4.32 -13.87 23.44
N PHE A 10 3.42 -12.88 23.45
CA PHE A 10 3.72 -11.57 22.89
C PHE A 10 4.90 -10.93 23.64
N SER A 11 5.90 -10.51 22.88
CA SER A 11 7.07 -9.81 23.41
C SER A 11 7.47 -8.63 22.54
N ILE A 12 8.18 -7.69 23.15
CA ILE A 12 8.90 -6.63 22.44
C ILE A 12 10.37 -6.80 22.82
N GLU A 13 11.21 -7.01 21.81
CA GLU A 13 12.66 -7.21 21.95
C GLU A 13 13.04 -8.26 23.02
N GLY A 14 12.31 -9.38 23.04
CA GLY A 14 12.51 -10.51 23.95
C GLY A 14 11.89 -10.36 25.33
N ARG A 15 11.32 -9.20 25.68
CA ARG A 15 10.59 -9.01 26.95
C ARG A 15 9.10 -9.32 26.75
N ASN A 16 8.56 -10.27 27.51
CA ASN A 16 7.12 -10.55 27.50
C ASN A 16 6.33 -9.43 28.23
N TYR A 17 5.12 -9.16 27.75
CA TYR A 17 4.23 -8.14 28.33
C TYR A 17 2.88 -8.74 28.69
N SER A 18 2.40 -8.46 29.91
CA SER A 18 0.99 -8.57 30.28
C SER A 18 0.22 -7.30 29.93
N LEU A 19 -1.11 -7.31 30.09
CA LEU A 19 -1.93 -6.10 29.92
C LEU A 19 -1.51 -4.96 30.86
N ASN A 20 -1.09 -5.28 32.09
CA ASN A 20 -0.62 -4.27 33.04
C ASN A 20 0.74 -3.69 32.60
N ASP A 21 1.65 -4.54 32.12
CA ASP A 21 2.95 -4.09 31.61
C ASP A 21 2.77 -3.18 30.37
N LEU A 22 1.77 -3.44 29.53
CA LEU A 22 1.45 -2.60 28.36
C LEU A 22 0.99 -1.19 28.78
N THR A 23 0.23 -1.07 29.85
CA THR A 23 -0.16 0.25 30.39
C THR A 23 1.07 1.05 30.82
N GLU A 24 2.00 0.43 31.56
CA GLU A 24 3.24 1.07 32.00
C GLU A 24 4.15 1.45 30.83
N LEU A 25 4.34 0.53 29.88
CA LEU A 25 5.09 0.77 28.65
C LEU A 25 4.53 1.97 27.88
N SER A 26 3.21 2.02 27.72
CA SER A 26 2.57 3.08 26.97
C SER A 26 2.77 4.45 27.61
N TYR A 27 2.65 4.54 28.94
CA TYR A 27 2.95 5.79 29.65
C TYR A 27 4.41 6.20 29.54
N SER A 28 5.35 5.25 29.53
CA SER A 28 6.77 5.54 29.31
C SER A 28 7.00 6.08 27.90
N PHE A 29 6.48 5.43 26.85
CA PHE A 29 6.56 5.91 25.47
C PHE A 29 5.96 7.30 25.28
N ILE A 30 4.79 7.57 25.86
CA ILE A 30 4.12 8.88 25.71
C ILE A 30 4.88 10.01 26.41
N LYS A 31 5.52 9.74 27.55
CA LYS A 31 6.18 10.78 28.37
C LYS A 31 7.64 11.00 28.02
N GLU A 32 8.35 9.93 27.65
CA GLU A 32 9.81 9.89 27.58
C GLU A 32 10.34 9.40 26.23
N GLY A 33 9.48 8.82 25.38
CA GLY A 33 9.87 8.28 24.07
C GLY A 33 10.06 9.32 22.98
N GLU A 34 10.65 8.88 21.86
CA GLU A 34 10.71 9.65 20.62
C GLU A 34 9.31 9.81 19.99
N GLU A 35 9.16 10.75 19.06
CA GLU A 35 7.85 11.09 18.45
C GLU A 35 7.09 9.87 17.90
N PHE A 36 7.79 8.91 17.29
CA PHE A 36 7.15 7.71 16.76
C PHE A 36 6.73 6.73 17.86
N GLU A 37 7.44 6.70 19.00
CA GLU A 37 7.11 5.87 20.16
C GLU A 37 5.88 6.42 20.88
N ILE A 38 5.74 7.75 20.96
CA ILE A 38 4.53 8.40 21.50
C ILE A 38 3.29 7.84 20.80
N HIS A 39 3.28 7.79 19.45
CA HIS A 39 2.17 7.23 18.69
C HIS A 39 1.95 5.72 18.91
N ILE A 40 3.00 4.96 19.22
CA ILE A 40 2.88 3.56 19.61
C ILE A 40 2.19 3.47 20.99
N GLY A 41 2.65 4.26 21.97
CA GLY A 41 2.06 4.30 23.31
C GLY A 41 0.59 4.75 23.29
N GLU A 42 0.27 5.81 22.55
CA GLU A 42 -1.12 6.28 22.35
C GLU A 42 -1.99 5.15 21.78
N PHE A 43 -1.52 4.48 20.72
CA PHE A 43 -2.28 3.38 20.14
C PHE A 43 -2.42 2.18 21.08
N ILE A 44 -1.39 1.82 21.85
CA ILE A 44 -1.48 0.70 22.79
C ILE A 44 -2.49 1.02 23.90
N LEU A 45 -2.54 2.26 24.42
CA LEU A 45 -3.59 2.68 25.37
C LEU A 45 -4.99 2.56 24.77
N ASP A 46 -5.18 3.10 23.57
CA ASP A 46 -6.44 2.97 22.84
C ASP A 46 -6.80 1.51 22.59
N TRP A 47 -5.79 0.66 22.32
CA TRP A 47 -5.96 -0.75 22.06
C TRP A 47 -6.37 -1.51 23.32
N ILE A 48 -5.75 -1.26 24.48
CA ILE A 48 -6.04 -1.94 25.76
C ILE A 48 -7.28 -1.41 26.49
N ASP A 49 -7.81 -0.26 26.07
CA ASP A 49 -9.05 0.32 26.60
C ASP A 49 -10.28 -0.60 26.40
N ASP A 50 -11.29 -0.44 27.27
CA ASP A 50 -12.53 -1.21 27.26
C ASP A 50 -13.45 -0.93 26.05
N SER A 51 -13.20 0.13 25.29
CA SER A 51 -13.91 0.44 24.05
C SER A 51 -13.72 -0.68 23.01
N PRO A 52 -14.80 -1.17 22.36
CA PRO A 52 -14.70 -2.16 21.29
C PRO A 52 -14.24 -1.57 19.95
N ILE A 53 -14.07 -0.25 19.87
CA ILE A 53 -13.76 0.48 18.64
C ILE A 53 -12.51 1.35 18.78
N ILE A 54 -11.84 1.60 17.66
CA ILE A 54 -10.70 2.52 17.51
C ILE A 54 -10.99 3.47 16.35
N THR A 55 -10.71 4.75 16.56
CA THR A 55 -10.77 5.75 15.49
C THR A 55 -9.41 5.85 14.82
N VAL A 56 -9.38 5.67 13.50
CA VAL A 56 -8.18 5.87 12.68
C VAL A 56 -8.43 6.93 11.62
N HIS A 57 -7.37 7.52 11.09
CA HIS A 57 -7.46 8.51 10.03
C HIS A 57 -6.93 7.90 8.73
N SER A 58 -7.72 7.96 7.66
CA SER A 58 -7.23 7.68 6.31
C SER A 58 -6.57 8.93 5.73
N SER A 59 -5.56 8.75 4.88
CA SER A 59 -4.84 9.88 4.25
C SER A 59 -5.66 10.65 3.22
N GLY A 60 -6.86 10.17 2.83
CA GLY A 60 -7.79 10.82 1.91
C GLY A 60 -7.22 11.11 0.51
N SER A 61 -7.84 10.60 -0.56
CA SER A 61 -7.45 10.97 -1.93
C SER A 61 -7.61 12.48 -2.23
N THR A 62 -8.49 13.15 -1.47
CA THR A 62 -8.80 14.59 -1.59
C THR A 62 -7.92 15.49 -0.72
N GLY A 63 -7.00 14.92 0.09
CA GLY A 63 -6.06 15.64 0.95
C GLY A 63 -6.59 16.00 2.35
N SER A 64 -7.88 15.78 2.65
CA SER A 64 -8.41 15.92 4.01
C SER A 64 -8.54 14.54 4.67
N PRO A 65 -7.90 14.29 5.83
CA PRO A 65 -8.04 13.03 6.52
C PRO A 65 -9.49 12.73 6.90
N LYS A 66 -9.97 11.52 6.63
CA LYS A 66 -11.29 11.06 7.08
C LYS A 66 -11.12 10.14 8.28
N ALA A 67 -11.81 10.46 9.38
CA ALA A 67 -11.91 9.58 10.52
C ALA A 67 -12.75 8.35 10.16
N ILE A 68 -12.22 7.17 10.42
CA ILE A 68 -12.85 5.86 10.20
C ILE A 68 -12.85 5.14 11.54
N THR A 69 -14.03 4.66 11.95
CA THR A 69 -14.18 3.84 13.15
C THR A 69 -14.02 2.38 12.78
N LEU A 70 -13.10 1.67 13.43
CA LEU A 70 -12.84 0.25 13.23
C LEU A 70 -13.17 -0.53 14.49
N LYS A 71 -13.74 -1.73 14.37
CA LYS A 71 -13.91 -2.63 15.52
C LYS A 71 -12.60 -3.35 15.84
N LYS A 72 -12.21 -3.41 17.10
CA LYS A 72 -11.02 -4.17 17.55
C LYS A 72 -11.11 -5.65 17.16
N GLU A 73 -12.32 -6.22 17.16
CA GLU A 73 -12.57 -7.60 16.72
C GLU A 73 -12.22 -7.80 15.23
N GLN A 74 -12.61 -6.86 14.38
CA GLN A 74 -12.30 -6.92 12.94
C GLN A 74 -10.78 -6.76 12.70
N MET A 75 -10.11 -5.92 13.49
CA MET A 75 -8.65 -5.80 13.45
C MET A 75 -7.95 -7.10 13.89
N MET A 76 -8.46 -7.76 14.93
CA MET A 76 -8.00 -9.08 15.35
C MET A 76 -8.19 -10.12 14.24
N ASN A 77 -9.37 -10.16 13.60
CA ASN A 77 -9.63 -11.06 12.47
C ASN A 77 -8.68 -10.82 11.29
N SER A 78 -8.37 -9.55 10.98
CA SER A 78 -7.38 -9.19 9.95
C SER A 78 -5.98 -9.71 10.31
N ALA A 79 -5.56 -9.58 11.58
CA ALA A 79 -4.28 -10.11 12.05
C ALA A 79 -4.19 -11.65 11.96
N LEU A 80 -5.25 -12.35 12.38
CA LEU A 80 -5.34 -13.81 12.29
C LEU A 80 -5.32 -14.31 10.83
N ALA A 81 -6.01 -13.60 9.93
CA ALA A 81 -5.98 -13.90 8.50
C ALA A 81 -4.57 -13.74 7.91
N THR A 82 -3.84 -12.67 8.28
CA THR A 82 -2.43 -12.50 7.90
C THR A 82 -1.58 -13.67 8.43
N GLY A 83 -1.71 -14.00 9.71
CA GLY A 83 -0.94 -15.08 10.33
C GLY A 83 -1.17 -16.43 9.66
N SER A 84 -2.44 -16.78 9.41
CA SER A 84 -2.81 -18.02 8.74
C SER A 84 -2.33 -18.07 7.29
N TYR A 85 -2.38 -16.97 6.55
CA TYR A 85 -1.99 -16.96 5.13
C TYR A 85 -0.47 -17.12 4.96
N PHE A 86 0.31 -16.43 5.80
CA PHE A 86 1.77 -16.43 5.71
C PHE A 86 2.45 -17.48 6.61
N ASN A 87 1.67 -18.32 7.29
CA ASN A 87 2.16 -19.30 8.27
C ASN A 87 3.02 -18.67 9.38
N ILE A 88 2.62 -17.49 9.86
CA ILE A 88 3.29 -16.78 10.96
C ILE A 88 2.85 -17.45 12.26
N SER A 89 3.83 -17.89 13.04
CA SER A 89 3.64 -18.62 14.28
C SER A 89 3.97 -17.77 15.49
N SER A 90 3.49 -18.19 16.66
CA SER A 90 3.89 -17.53 17.91
C SER A 90 5.39 -17.66 18.13
N ARG A 91 6.01 -16.59 18.66
CA ARG A 91 7.44 -16.37 18.89
C ARG A 91 8.25 -16.05 17.62
N ASP A 92 7.61 -16.03 16.45
CA ASP A 92 8.24 -15.48 15.25
C ASP A 92 8.59 -14.01 15.49
N SER A 93 9.73 -13.59 14.95
CA SER A 93 10.23 -12.23 15.06
C SER A 93 9.62 -11.32 13.99
N ALA A 94 9.15 -10.13 14.39
CA ALA A 94 8.49 -9.19 13.49
C ALA A 94 9.15 -7.80 13.54
N LEU A 95 9.38 -7.19 12.38
CA LEU A 95 9.92 -5.82 12.29
C LEU A 95 8.79 -4.78 12.18
N LEU A 96 8.72 -3.85 13.13
CA LEU A 96 7.93 -2.63 13.04
C LEU A 96 8.83 -1.45 12.66
N CYS A 97 8.78 -1.07 11.38
CA CYS A 97 9.46 0.11 10.83
C CYS A 97 8.50 1.09 10.13
N LEU A 98 7.20 0.93 10.37
CA LEU A 98 6.14 1.78 9.82
C LEU A 98 5.57 2.66 10.94
N PRO A 99 5.22 3.92 10.65
CA PRO A 99 4.68 4.82 11.65
C PRO A 99 3.30 4.33 12.17
N ALA A 100 3.15 4.25 13.49
CA ALA A 100 1.91 3.90 14.17
C ALA A 100 0.82 4.99 14.08
N THR A 101 1.12 6.13 13.46
CA THR A 101 0.12 7.13 13.08
C THR A 101 -0.91 6.53 12.10
N TYR A 102 -0.47 5.66 11.18
CA TYR A 102 -1.32 5.06 10.16
C TYR A 102 -1.66 3.59 10.47
N ILE A 103 -2.73 3.10 9.84
CA ILE A 103 -3.25 1.75 10.06
C ILE A 103 -2.20 0.64 9.81
N ALA A 104 -1.24 0.87 8.91
CA ALA A 104 -0.20 -0.10 8.60
C ALA A 104 0.73 -0.38 9.80
N GLY A 105 1.20 0.65 10.51
CA GLY A 105 2.00 0.51 11.73
C GLY A 105 1.16 -0.04 12.89
N LYS A 106 -0.05 0.48 13.08
CA LYS A 106 -1.01 -0.03 14.09
C LYS A 106 -1.25 -1.53 13.96
N MET A 107 -1.41 -2.01 12.73
CA MET A 107 -1.69 -3.43 12.49
C MET A 107 -0.48 -4.33 12.63
N MET A 108 0.75 -3.82 12.62
CA MET A 108 1.91 -4.60 13.05
C MET A 108 1.89 -4.84 14.57
N LEU A 109 1.48 -3.83 15.36
CA LEU A 109 1.26 -4.00 16.80
C LEU A 109 0.14 -5.00 17.08
N VAL A 110 -1.00 -4.88 16.39
CA VAL A 110 -2.13 -5.82 16.55
C VAL A 110 -1.72 -7.23 16.14
N ARG A 111 -1.02 -7.42 15.02
CA ARG A 111 -0.49 -8.74 14.62
C ARG A 111 0.42 -9.33 15.68
N ALA A 112 1.33 -8.53 16.24
CA ALA A 112 2.24 -9.00 17.27
C ALA A 112 1.49 -9.44 18.53
N MET A 113 0.55 -8.63 19.01
CA MET A 113 -0.28 -8.96 20.18
C MET A 113 -1.22 -10.15 19.96
N ALA A 114 -1.78 -10.29 18.75
CA ALA A 114 -2.72 -11.33 18.37
C ALA A 114 -2.05 -12.70 18.18
N LEU A 115 -0.91 -12.71 17.48
CA LEU A 115 -0.20 -13.93 17.09
C LEU A 115 0.89 -14.31 18.10
N GLY A 116 1.20 -13.43 19.06
CA GLY A 116 2.24 -13.64 20.04
C GLY A 116 3.63 -13.61 19.43
N LEU A 117 3.91 -12.57 18.65
CA LEU A 117 5.20 -12.34 17.99
C LEU A 117 6.18 -11.63 18.92
N ASP A 118 7.47 -11.74 18.61
CA ASP A 118 8.51 -10.88 19.18
C ASP A 118 8.71 -9.66 18.29
N LEU A 119 8.18 -8.51 18.70
CA LEU A 119 8.21 -7.28 17.92
C LEU A 119 9.53 -6.53 18.14
N TYR A 120 10.21 -6.19 17.05
CA TYR A 120 11.36 -5.31 17.03
C TYR A 120 10.96 -3.95 16.45
N ILE A 121 11.12 -2.90 17.24
CA ILE A 121 10.62 -1.57 16.90
C ILE A 121 11.81 -0.71 16.49
N VAL A 122 11.71 -0.04 15.33
CA VAL A 122 12.72 0.92 14.87
C VAL A 122 12.05 2.22 14.44
N PRO A 123 12.77 3.36 14.53
CA PRO A 123 12.26 4.64 14.05
C PRO A 123 11.84 4.54 12.57
N PRO A 124 10.62 4.98 12.20
CA PRO A 124 10.19 4.97 10.82
C PRO A 124 11.05 5.89 9.96
N ASN A 125 11.85 5.31 9.07
CA ASN A 125 12.71 6.05 8.15
C ASN A 125 12.77 5.35 6.78
N SER A 126 13.52 5.93 5.85
CA SER A 126 13.65 5.42 4.47
C SER A 126 14.60 4.23 4.33
N THR A 127 15.42 3.91 5.33
CA THR A 127 16.43 2.83 5.34
C THR A 127 16.31 1.97 6.61
N PRO A 128 15.17 1.30 6.83
CA PRO A 128 14.84 0.70 8.13
C PRO A 128 15.72 -0.48 8.53
N LEU A 129 16.44 -1.11 7.60
CA LEU A 129 17.37 -2.22 7.88
C LEU A 129 18.84 -1.77 8.02
N ASN A 130 19.13 -0.48 7.82
CA ASN A 130 20.51 0.00 7.88
C ASN A 130 21.06 -0.12 9.32
N GLY A 131 22.19 -0.82 9.47
CA GLY A 131 22.83 -1.05 10.76
C GLY A 131 22.16 -2.15 11.61
N ILE A 132 21.18 -2.88 11.05
CA ILE A 132 20.55 -4.01 11.73
C ILE A 132 21.25 -5.31 11.32
N ASP A 133 21.80 -6.01 12.31
CA ASP A 133 22.45 -7.32 12.14
C ASP A 133 21.61 -8.41 12.82
N ARG A 134 20.37 -8.59 12.33
CA ARG A 134 19.47 -9.68 12.73
C ARG A 134 18.53 -10.06 11.60
N ALA A 135 18.03 -11.29 11.65
CA ALA A 135 16.93 -11.74 10.80
C ALA A 135 15.57 -11.55 11.49
N PHE A 136 14.53 -11.42 10.66
CA PHE A 136 13.13 -11.31 11.03
C PHE A 136 12.31 -12.34 10.24
N ASP A 137 11.33 -12.95 10.89
CA ASP A 137 10.41 -13.88 10.24
C ASP A 137 9.36 -13.13 9.41
N PHE A 138 8.95 -11.94 9.87
CA PHE A 138 7.92 -11.14 9.24
C PHE A 138 8.23 -9.63 9.27
N GLY A 139 7.85 -8.91 8.23
CA GLY A 139 7.97 -7.45 8.17
C GLY A 139 6.96 -6.83 7.21
N ALA A 140 6.68 -5.54 7.42
CA ALA A 140 5.86 -4.74 6.53
C ALA A 140 6.58 -3.44 6.17
N MET A 141 6.62 -3.10 4.88
CA MET A 141 7.31 -1.91 4.38
C MET A 141 6.52 -1.21 3.27
N VAL A 142 6.86 0.06 3.02
CA VAL A 142 6.46 0.78 1.80
C VAL A 142 7.51 0.61 0.69
N PRO A 143 7.18 0.77 -0.61
CA PRO A 143 8.12 0.56 -1.71
C PRO A 143 9.45 1.34 -1.57
N LEU A 144 9.42 2.57 -1.04
CA LEU A 144 10.63 3.37 -0.81
C LEU A 144 11.59 2.70 0.19
N GLN A 145 11.05 2.17 1.30
CA GLN A 145 11.85 1.46 2.30
C GLN A 145 12.46 0.19 1.72
N VAL A 146 11.71 -0.52 0.88
CA VAL A 146 12.16 -1.74 0.20
C VAL A 146 13.30 -1.43 -0.76
N SER A 147 13.14 -0.43 -1.63
CA SER A 147 14.16 -0.01 -2.60
C SER A 147 15.48 0.36 -1.91
N ASN A 148 15.42 1.11 -0.82
CA ASN A 148 16.60 1.50 -0.05
C ASN A 148 17.18 0.38 0.83
N SER A 149 16.45 -0.73 1.00
CA SER A 149 16.88 -1.86 1.85
C SER A 149 17.23 -3.11 1.04
N LEU A 150 17.24 -3.05 -0.30
CA LEU A 150 17.50 -4.19 -1.20
C LEU A 150 18.66 -5.10 -0.74
N PRO A 151 19.85 -4.57 -0.35
CA PRO A 151 20.96 -5.42 0.09
C PRO A 151 20.67 -6.24 1.36
N PHE A 152 19.73 -5.79 2.19
CA PHE A 152 19.42 -6.35 3.50
C PHE A 152 18.09 -7.11 3.52
N LEU A 153 17.30 -7.11 2.44
CA LEU A 153 15.95 -7.73 2.44
C LEU A 153 15.96 -9.24 2.69
N HIS A 154 17.07 -9.93 2.45
CA HIS A 154 17.27 -11.34 2.82
C HIS A 154 17.15 -11.57 4.34
N GLN A 155 17.33 -10.53 5.16
CA GLN A 155 17.10 -10.59 6.60
C GLN A 155 15.62 -10.74 6.96
N VAL A 156 14.68 -10.39 6.07
CA VAL A 156 13.24 -10.46 6.34
C VAL A 156 12.64 -11.60 5.53
N LYS A 157 12.36 -12.74 6.19
CA LYS A 157 11.90 -13.98 5.56
C LYS A 157 10.58 -13.81 4.79
N THR A 158 9.59 -13.16 5.40
CA THR A 158 8.31 -12.82 4.76
C THR A 158 8.07 -11.33 4.84
N LEU A 159 7.99 -10.67 3.69
CA LEU A 159 7.82 -9.22 3.59
C LEU A 159 6.52 -8.89 2.87
N ILE A 160 5.64 -8.14 3.52
CA ILE A 160 4.51 -7.51 2.84
C ILE A 160 4.82 -6.07 2.48
N ILE A 161 4.53 -5.70 1.23
CA ILE A 161 4.81 -4.38 0.67
C ILE A 161 3.46 -3.75 0.31
N GLY A 162 3.21 -2.55 0.81
CA GLY A 162 1.93 -1.87 0.60
C GLY A 162 2.02 -0.35 0.67
N GLY A 163 0.87 0.31 0.61
CA GLY A 163 0.75 1.77 0.75
C GLY A 163 1.02 2.59 -0.52
N ALA A 164 1.69 2.01 -1.52
CA ALA A 164 1.87 2.60 -2.85
C ALA A 164 2.13 1.52 -3.92
N PRO A 165 1.88 1.81 -5.21
CA PRO A 165 2.26 0.92 -6.31
C PRO A 165 3.76 0.63 -6.35
N ILE A 166 4.14 -0.59 -6.72
CA ILE A 166 5.54 -1.01 -6.91
C ILE A 166 5.93 -0.82 -8.38
N SER A 167 7.03 -0.09 -8.62
CA SER A 167 7.60 0.15 -9.96
C SER A 167 8.11 -1.15 -10.59
N ASN A 168 8.15 -1.22 -11.92
CA ASN A 168 8.68 -2.40 -12.62
C ASN A 168 10.15 -2.66 -12.26
N THR A 169 10.97 -1.61 -12.17
CA THR A 169 12.37 -1.70 -11.75
C THR A 169 12.49 -2.40 -10.41
N LEU A 170 11.72 -1.96 -9.40
CA LEU A 170 11.76 -2.56 -8.07
C LEU A 170 11.24 -4.01 -8.08
N ARG A 171 10.24 -4.32 -8.92
CA ARG A 171 9.80 -5.72 -9.10
C ARG A 171 10.92 -6.60 -9.63
N ASP A 172 11.65 -6.12 -10.63
CA ASP A 172 12.73 -6.89 -11.24
C ASP A 172 13.92 -7.05 -10.29
N GLU A 173 14.23 -6.03 -9.48
CA GLU A 173 15.22 -6.11 -8.40
C GLU A 173 14.81 -7.12 -7.33
N LEU A 174 13.52 -7.16 -6.94
CA LEU A 174 13.02 -8.10 -5.93
C LEU A 174 13.10 -9.57 -6.38
N ARG A 175 13.00 -9.86 -7.69
CA ARG A 175 13.00 -11.25 -8.20
C ARG A 175 14.20 -12.07 -7.77
N ILE A 176 15.35 -11.42 -7.59
CA ILE A 176 16.62 -12.08 -7.24
C ILE A 176 16.91 -12.07 -5.74
N ILE A 177 16.08 -11.42 -4.93
CA ILE A 177 16.23 -11.38 -3.49
C ILE A 177 15.72 -12.71 -2.89
N GLU A 178 16.52 -13.30 -2.02
CA GLU A 178 16.21 -14.55 -1.32
C GLU A 178 15.28 -14.31 -0.12
N ASN A 179 14.02 -13.95 -0.38
CA ASN A 179 12.96 -13.93 0.62
C ASN A 179 11.58 -14.19 -0.03
N ASN A 180 10.51 -14.12 0.78
CA ASN A 180 9.13 -14.16 0.29
C ASN A 180 8.52 -12.76 0.39
N SER A 181 8.63 -11.97 -0.67
CA SER A 181 8.01 -10.65 -0.77
C SER A 181 6.69 -10.71 -1.52
N PHE A 182 5.71 -9.98 -0.97
CA PHE A 182 4.36 -9.89 -1.52
C PHE A 182 3.95 -8.44 -1.61
N GLU A 183 3.36 -8.07 -2.73
CA GLU A 183 2.57 -6.85 -2.84
C GLU A 183 1.20 -7.09 -2.23
N THR A 184 0.68 -6.10 -1.51
CA THR A 184 -0.61 -6.21 -0.85
C THR A 184 -1.60 -5.20 -1.41
N TYR A 185 -2.85 -5.63 -1.60
CA TYR A 185 -3.97 -4.76 -1.93
C TYR A 185 -4.89 -4.63 -0.72
N GLY A 186 -5.11 -3.38 -0.30
CA GLY A 186 -5.87 -3.04 0.90
C GLY A 186 -6.01 -1.55 1.10
N MET A 187 -6.94 -1.17 1.96
CA MET A 187 -7.25 0.21 2.32
C MET A 187 -7.66 0.30 3.80
N THR A 188 -7.93 1.52 4.29
CA THR A 188 -8.27 1.71 5.71
C THR A 188 -9.64 1.10 6.03
N GLU A 189 -10.56 1.16 5.07
CA GLU A 189 -11.92 0.59 5.11
C GLU A 189 -11.89 -0.94 5.20
N THR A 190 -10.84 -1.59 4.70
CA THR A 190 -10.61 -3.03 4.85
C THR A 190 -9.62 -3.35 5.97
N ILE A 191 -9.34 -2.38 6.85
CA ILE A 191 -8.30 -2.40 7.89
C ILE A 191 -6.89 -2.47 7.29
N THR A 192 -6.55 -3.58 6.63
CA THR A 192 -5.32 -3.71 5.84
C THR A 192 -5.59 -4.45 4.54
N HIS A 193 -4.82 -5.50 4.24
CA HIS A 193 -4.86 -6.20 2.97
C HIS A 193 -5.95 -7.25 2.94
N ILE A 194 -6.63 -7.34 1.79
CA ILE A 194 -7.61 -8.38 1.49
C ILE A 194 -7.15 -9.28 0.36
N ALA A 195 -6.08 -8.90 -0.33
CA ALA A 195 -5.45 -9.68 -1.37
C ALA A 195 -3.96 -9.43 -1.43
N VAL A 196 -3.23 -10.40 -1.96
CA VAL A 196 -1.77 -10.36 -2.06
C VAL A 196 -1.31 -10.89 -3.41
N LYS A 197 -0.17 -10.41 -3.86
CA LYS A 197 0.47 -10.79 -5.12
C LYS A 197 1.95 -11.11 -4.85
N PRO A 198 2.42 -12.34 -5.11
CA PRO A 198 3.84 -12.68 -4.96
C PRO A 198 4.72 -11.83 -5.88
N LEU A 199 5.88 -11.38 -5.37
CA LEU A 199 6.86 -10.61 -6.13
C LEU A 199 8.12 -11.41 -6.43
N ASN A 200 8.55 -12.18 -5.45
CA ASN A 200 9.61 -13.16 -5.55
C ASN A 200 9.16 -14.39 -4.74
N GLN A 201 8.96 -15.50 -5.42
CA GLN A 201 8.81 -16.77 -4.73
C GLN A 201 9.72 -17.79 -5.39
N ILE A 202 10.69 -18.25 -4.60
CA ILE A 202 11.47 -19.47 -4.88
C ILE A 202 10.53 -20.70 -4.86
N LEU A 203 9.35 -20.60 -4.25
CA LEU A 203 8.41 -21.69 -3.99
C LEU A 203 7.49 -22.09 -5.15
N SER A 204 7.50 -21.38 -6.27
CA SER A 204 6.77 -21.84 -7.46
C SER A 204 7.59 -21.59 -8.71
N SER A 205 7.77 -22.63 -9.51
CA SER A 205 8.36 -22.65 -10.86
C SER A 205 7.61 -21.79 -11.90
N ILE A 206 6.80 -20.82 -11.44
CA ILE A 206 6.04 -19.88 -12.25
C ILE A 206 6.79 -18.55 -12.23
N VAL A 207 7.24 -18.12 -13.41
CA VAL A 207 7.79 -16.79 -13.61
C VAL A 207 6.71 -15.76 -13.24
N ALA A 208 6.94 -14.98 -12.18
CA ALA A 208 5.98 -14.07 -11.53
C ALA A 208 5.52 -12.85 -12.39
N THR A 209 5.71 -12.86 -13.71
CA THR A 209 5.52 -11.70 -14.57
C THR A 209 4.06 -11.28 -14.77
N ASP A 210 3.06 -12.15 -14.51
CA ASP A 210 1.66 -11.83 -14.83
C ASP A 210 0.62 -12.31 -13.78
N LEU A 211 1.04 -12.46 -12.52
CA LEU A 211 0.10 -12.85 -11.46
C LEU A 211 -0.85 -11.71 -11.10
N GLY A 212 -2.13 -12.02 -10.87
CA GLY A 212 -3.07 -11.10 -10.25
C GLY A 212 -2.90 -11.04 -8.74
N PHE A 213 -3.70 -10.20 -8.09
CA PHE A 213 -3.90 -10.22 -6.65
C PHE A 213 -4.85 -11.35 -6.31
N LYS A 214 -4.40 -12.28 -5.45
CA LYS A 214 -5.22 -13.35 -4.91
C LYS A 214 -5.78 -12.94 -3.57
N ILE A 215 -7.09 -13.11 -3.39
CA ILE A 215 -7.77 -12.72 -2.16
C ILE A 215 -7.43 -13.66 -1.00
N LEU A 216 -7.46 -13.11 0.22
CA LEU A 216 -7.36 -13.88 1.45
C LEU A 216 -8.62 -14.75 1.66
N PRO A 217 -8.54 -15.81 2.49
CA PRO A 217 -9.72 -16.59 2.87
C PRO A 217 -10.84 -15.72 3.44
N ASP A 218 -12.09 -16.15 3.23
CA ASP A 218 -13.32 -15.47 3.68
C ASP A 218 -13.55 -14.06 3.12
N VAL A 219 -12.81 -13.70 2.06
CA VAL A 219 -13.08 -12.52 1.22
C VAL A 219 -13.79 -13.00 -0.04
N GLU A 220 -14.76 -12.21 -0.50
CA GLU A 220 -15.41 -12.36 -1.80
C GLU A 220 -15.27 -11.05 -2.57
N ILE A 221 -15.10 -11.17 -3.89
CA ILE A 221 -14.94 -10.02 -4.79
C ILE A 221 -15.90 -10.11 -5.97
N SER A 222 -16.32 -8.94 -6.44
CA SER A 222 -17.09 -8.77 -7.68
C SER A 222 -16.79 -7.42 -8.30
N ILE A 223 -17.45 -7.08 -9.41
CA ILE A 223 -17.35 -5.77 -10.07
C ILE A 223 -18.71 -5.08 -10.12
N ASP A 224 -18.72 -3.76 -9.97
CA ASP A 224 -19.91 -2.95 -10.21
C ASP A 224 -20.08 -2.58 -11.69
N LYS A 225 -21.09 -1.77 -12.01
CA LYS A 225 -21.35 -1.29 -13.39
C LYS A 225 -20.25 -0.43 -14.01
N ARG A 226 -19.26 0.00 -13.21
CA ARG A 226 -18.11 0.82 -13.61
C ARG A 226 -16.84 -0.02 -13.76
N ASP A 227 -16.96 -1.35 -13.65
CA ASP A 227 -15.84 -2.29 -13.59
C ASP A 227 -14.98 -2.09 -12.32
N CYS A 228 -15.53 -1.44 -11.30
CA CYS A 228 -14.82 -1.19 -10.04
C CYS A 228 -14.96 -2.36 -9.07
N LEU A 229 -13.89 -2.67 -8.36
CA LEU A 229 -13.86 -3.74 -7.37
C LEU A 229 -14.87 -3.50 -6.25
N VAL A 230 -15.70 -4.52 -6.00
CA VAL A 230 -16.62 -4.62 -4.87
C VAL A 230 -16.13 -5.74 -3.96
N ILE A 231 -15.98 -5.45 -2.67
CA ILE A 231 -15.38 -6.33 -1.67
C ILE A 231 -16.44 -6.68 -0.62
N ASN A 232 -16.68 -7.97 -0.42
CA ASN A 232 -17.45 -8.49 0.70
C ASN A 232 -16.50 -9.28 1.62
N ALA A 233 -16.31 -8.80 2.85
CA ALA A 233 -15.35 -9.38 3.78
C ALA A 233 -15.90 -9.32 5.23
N PRO A 234 -16.90 -10.15 5.56
CA PRO A 234 -17.72 -10.01 6.78
C PRO A 234 -16.93 -10.10 8.09
N LYS A 235 -15.75 -10.73 8.08
CA LYS A 235 -14.88 -10.80 9.26
C LYS A 235 -14.15 -9.49 9.57
N ILE A 236 -14.02 -8.59 8.60
CA ILE A 236 -13.24 -7.35 8.73
C ILE A 236 -14.06 -6.08 8.42
N SER A 237 -15.25 -6.21 7.84
CA SER A 237 -16.18 -5.13 7.55
C SER A 237 -17.61 -5.66 7.66
N ASP A 238 -18.52 -4.89 8.29
CA ASP A 238 -19.95 -5.24 8.31
C ASP A 238 -20.65 -4.89 6.98
N GLU A 239 -20.03 -4.03 6.19
CA GLU A 239 -20.58 -3.52 4.94
C GLU A 239 -19.81 -4.05 3.74
N THR A 240 -20.51 -4.18 2.61
CA THR A 240 -19.88 -4.37 1.30
C THR A 240 -19.23 -3.08 0.85
N ILE A 241 -17.93 -3.14 0.54
CA ILE A 241 -17.14 -1.97 0.17
C ILE A 241 -17.08 -1.89 -1.36
N THR A 242 -17.67 -0.84 -1.93
CA THR A 242 -17.49 -0.52 -3.36
C THR A 242 -16.35 0.46 -3.51
N THR A 243 -15.30 0.06 -4.21
CA THR A 243 -14.12 0.90 -4.44
C THR A 243 -14.29 1.80 -5.67
N ASN A 244 -13.29 2.63 -5.93
CA ASN A 244 -13.09 3.32 -7.22
C ASN A 244 -11.87 2.73 -7.95
N ASP A 245 -11.50 1.49 -7.65
CA ASP A 245 -10.40 0.79 -8.32
C ASP A 245 -10.97 -0.06 -9.45
N VAL A 246 -10.62 0.27 -10.69
CA VAL A 246 -11.01 -0.52 -11.85
C VAL A 246 -10.15 -1.77 -11.91
N ILE A 247 -10.80 -2.92 -12.06
CA ILE A 247 -10.14 -4.22 -12.10
C ILE A 247 -10.56 -5.04 -13.31
N GLU A 248 -9.69 -5.96 -13.72
CA GLU A 248 -10.05 -7.14 -14.50
C GLU A 248 -10.23 -8.31 -13.53
N LEU A 249 -11.43 -8.90 -13.52
CA LEU A 249 -11.69 -10.11 -12.73
C LEU A 249 -11.11 -11.33 -13.47
N VAL A 250 -10.09 -11.97 -12.91
CA VAL A 250 -9.41 -13.13 -13.51
C VAL A 250 -10.12 -14.43 -13.14
N SER A 251 -10.59 -14.52 -11.89
CA SER A 251 -11.38 -15.63 -11.35
C SER A 251 -12.20 -15.15 -10.15
N ALA A 252 -12.95 -16.05 -9.50
CA ALA A 252 -13.65 -15.73 -8.26
C ALA A 252 -12.73 -15.32 -7.10
N ASN A 253 -11.43 -15.63 -7.16
CA ASN A 253 -10.46 -15.35 -6.10
C ASN A 253 -9.23 -14.56 -6.55
N GLU A 254 -9.21 -14.07 -7.80
CA GLU A 254 -8.07 -13.37 -8.38
C GLU A 254 -8.52 -12.22 -9.29
N PHE A 255 -7.83 -11.08 -9.18
CA PHE A 255 -8.07 -9.92 -10.02
C PHE A 255 -6.78 -9.20 -10.41
N ARG A 256 -6.80 -8.44 -11.52
CA ARG A 256 -5.75 -7.49 -11.88
C ARG A 256 -6.25 -6.08 -11.67
N TRP A 257 -5.47 -5.26 -10.96
CA TRP A 257 -5.75 -3.84 -10.80
C TRP A 257 -5.32 -3.07 -12.06
N LEU A 258 -6.23 -2.29 -12.64
CA LEU A 258 -6.00 -1.54 -13.87
C LEU A 258 -5.78 -0.04 -13.64
N GLY A 259 -6.26 0.49 -12.51
CA GLY A 259 -6.14 1.90 -12.20
C GLY A 259 -7.33 2.43 -11.39
N ARG A 260 -7.41 3.75 -11.25
CA ARG A 260 -8.54 4.41 -10.59
C ARG A 260 -9.59 4.82 -11.61
N TYR A 261 -10.85 4.61 -11.28
CA TYR A 261 -11.99 5.05 -12.10
C TYR A 261 -11.96 6.55 -12.33
N ASP A 262 -11.63 7.32 -11.28
CA ASP A 262 -11.53 8.78 -11.32
C ASP A 262 -10.49 9.29 -12.32
N ASN A 263 -9.57 8.42 -12.76
CA ASN A 263 -8.49 8.75 -13.70
C ASN A 263 -8.77 8.24 -15.12
N VAL A 264 -9.82 7.45 -15.35
CA VAL A 264 -10.10 6.88 -16.68
C VAL A 264 -10.31 7.99 -17.71
N ILE A 265 -9.59 7.91 -18.82
CA ILE A 265 -9.68 8.85 -19.94
C ILE A 265 -10.57 8.23 -21.01
N ASN A 266 -11.59 8.96 -21.47
CA ASN A 266 -12.43 8.52 -22.57
C ASN A 266 -11.95 9.17 -23.88
N SER A 267 -11.12 8.46 -24.65
CA SER A 267 -10.52 8.96 -25.88
C SER A 267 -11.09 8.26 -27.09
N GLY A 268 -11.88 8.97 -27.90
CA GLY A 268 -12.50 8.43 -29.13
C GLY A 268 -13.45 7.26 -28.84
N GLY A 269 -14.12 7.26 -27.68
CA GLY A 269 -14.99 6.18 -27.23
C GLY A 269 -14.27 4.98 -26.59
N ILE A 270 -12.94 5.03 -26.44
CA ILE A 270 -12.13 4.00 -25.80
C ILE A 270 -11.78 4.45 -24.38
N LYS A 271 -12.01 3.57 -23.38
CA LYS A 271 -11.53 3.77 -22.01
C LYS A 271 -10.02 3.52 -21.97
N VAL A 272 -9.27 4.54 -21.58
CA VAL A 272 -7.82 4.49 -21.42
C VAL A 272 -7.49 4.60 -19.93
N HIS A 273 -6.66 3.68 -19.43
CA HIS A 273 -6.23 3.62 -18.04
C HIS A 273 -4.84 4.27 -17.89
N PRO A 274 -4.72 5.47 -17.30
CA PRO A 274 -3.45 6.15 -17.15
C PRO A 274 -2.38 5.31 -16.47
N GLU A 275 -2.73 4.58 -15.43
CA GLU A 275 -1.81 3.81 -14.61
C GLU A 275 -1.11 2.69 -15.40
N ASN A 276 -1.79 2.09 -16.38
CA ASN A 276 -1.19 1.10 -17.28
C ASN A 276 -0.14 1.74 -18.20
N ILE A 277 -0.44 2.93 -18.72
CA ILE A 277 0.50 3.69 -19.57
C ILE A 277 1.70 4.13 -18.73
N GLU A 278 1.46 4.68 -17.54
CA GLU A 278 2.50 5.12 -16.61
C GLU A 278 3.44 3.98 -16.23
N LYS A 279 2.90 2.77 -15.99
CA LYS A 279 3.70 1.59 -15.72
C LYS A 279 4.65 1.25 -16.87
N ILE A 280 4.25 1.44 -18.12
CA ILE A 280 5.13 1.20 -19.28
C ILE A 280 6.16 2.33 -19.38
N LEU A 281 5.71 3.58 -19.26
CA LEU A 281 6.56 4.76 -19.39
C LEU A 281 7.61 4.89 -18.29
N SER A 282 7.39 4.33 -17.11
CA SER A 282 8.36 4.37 -16.00
C SER A 282 9.68 3.66 -16.32
N ASN A 283 9.70 2.83 -17.36
CA ASN A 283 10.94 2.19 -17.84
C ASN A 283 11.81 3.15 -18.68
N PHE A 284 11.24 4.27 -19.13
CA PHE A 284 11.87 5.21 -20.07
C PHE A 284 11.97 6.63 -19.51
N ILE A 285 11.16 6.98 -18.51
CA ILE A 285 11.09 8.32 -17.92
C ILE A 285 11.43 8.22 -16.43
N ASN A 286 12.53 8.88 -16.05
CA ASN A 286 12.98 8.93 -14.66
C ASN A 286 12.41 10.12 -13.87
N ASP A 287 12.04 11.20 -14.56
CA ASP A 287 11.44 12.37 -13.93
C ASP A 287 10.01 12.04 -13.44
N PRO A 288 9.52 12.66 -12.34
CA PRO A 288 8.14 12.46 -11.92
C PRO A 288 7.16 12.86 -13.03
N PHE A 289 6.27 11.94 -13.40
CA PHE A 289 5.28 12.17 -14.45
C PHE A 289 3.94 11.51 -14.12
N PHE A 290 2.89 11.92 -14.84
CA PHE A 290 1.61 11.20 -14.87
C PHE A 290 0.92 11.35 -16.21
N ILE A 291 -0.03 10.46 -16.48
CA ILE A 291 -0.90 10.51 -17.65
C ILE A 291 -2.25 11.09 -17.25
N ALA A 292 -2.78 11.99 -18.09
CA ALA A 292 -4.08 12.60 -17.89
C ALA A 292 -4.85 12.77 -19.20
N GLY A 293 -6.15 12.99 -19.08
CA GLY A 293 -7.03 13.38 -20.18
C GLY A 293 -7.31 14.88 -20.11
N ILE A 294 -7.25 15.55 -21.26
CA ILE A 294 -7.77 16.92 -21.41
C ILE A 294 -8.79 16.95 -22.54
N ASP A 295 -9.70 17.91 -22.48
CA ASP A 295 -10.77 18.06 -23.46
C ASP A 295 -10.22 18.22 -24.89
N ASP A 296 -10.88 17.55 -25.83
CA ASP A 296 -10.53 17.56 -27.24
C ASP A 296 -11.79 17.45 -28.09
N GLU A 297 -11.95 18.34 -29.08
CA GLU A 297 -13.17 18.44 -29.89
C GLU A 297 -13.49 17.17 -30.68
N VAL A 298 -12.47 16.38 -31.04
CA VAL A 298 -12.63 15.17 -31.86
C VAL A 298 -12.68 13.92 -31.00
N LEU A 299 -11.78 13.82 -30.02
CA LEU A 299 -11.63 12.61 -29.20
C LEU A 299 -12.51 12.61 -27.95
N GLY A 300 -13.18 13.72 -27.63
CA GLY A 300 -13.77 13.96 -26.32
C GLY A 300 -12.69 14.30 -25.31
N GLN A 301 -11.79 13.35 -25.03
CA GLN A 301 -10.55 13.61 -24.31
C GLN A 301 -9.34 13.08 -25.09
N LYS A 302 -8.25 13.85 -25.15
CA LYS A 302 -6.96 13.37 -25.62
C LYS A 302 -6.04 13.03 -24.45
N VAL A 303 -5.27 11.96 -24.63
CA VAL A 303 -4.25 11.53 -23.66
C VAL A 303 -3.07 12.50 -23.70
N VAL A 304 -2.62 12.97 -22.54
CA VAL A 304 -1.44 13.83 -22.38
C VAL A 304 -0.48 13.27 -21.34
N LEU A 305 0.81 13.52 -21.55
CA LEU A 305 1.89 13.22 -20.62
C LEU A 305 2.23 14.50 -19.86
N VAL A 306 2.15 14.47 -18.54
CA VAL A 306 2.50 15.61 -17.68
C VAL A 306 3.79 15.29 -16.95
N ILE A 307 4.80 16.16 -17.07
CA ILE A 307 6.13 15.96 -16.49
C ILE A 307 6.44 17.07 -15.49
N GLU A 308 7.02 16.72 -14.36
CA GLU A 308 7.51 17.68 -13.37
C GLU A 308 8.87 18.24 -13.78
N GLY A 309 9.02 19.55 -13.70
CA GLY A 309 10.16 20.29 -14.21
C GLY A 309 10.02 20.61 -15.70
N ASN A 310 11.15 20.91 -16.33
CA ASN A 310 11.20 21.16 -17.76
C ASN A 310 11.66 19.88 -18.45
N ALA A 311 10.84 19.36 -19.36
CA ALA A 311 11.23 18.26 -20.23
C ALA A 311 12.55 18.58 -20.93
N LYS A 312 13.60 17.81 -20.60
CA LYS A 312 14.92 17.91 -21.23
C LYS A 312 15.00 17.12 -22.53
N GLU A 313 14.06 16.21 -22.73
CA GLU A 313 14.00 15.27 -23.85
C GLU A 313 12.70 15.46 -24.65
N ASP A 314 12.75 15.06 -25.92
CA ASP A 314 11.54 14.96 -26.75
C ASP A 314 10.78 13.68 -26.40
N PHE A 315 10.10 13.71 -25.25
CA PHE A 315 9.33 12.57 -24.76
C PHE A 315 8.23 12.15 -25.74
N LEU A 316 7.68 13.06 -26.54
CA LEU A 316 6.66 12.69 -27.53
C LEU A 316 7.25 11.75 -28.59
N LYS A 317 8.49 12.02 -29.03
CA LYS A 317 9.21 11.12 -29.93
C LYS A 317 9.51 9.77 -29.27
N ILE A 318 9.98 9.77 -28.02
CA ILE A 318 10.28 8.54 -27.26
C ILE A 318 9.02 7.68 -27.15
N VAL A 319 7.92 8.24 -26.65
CA VAL A 319 6.68 7.50 -26.44
C VAL A 319 6.09 6.95 -27.75
N ASN A 320 6.28 7.66 -28.86
CA ASN A 320 5.84 7.17 -30.16
C ASN A 320 6.62 5.95 -30.66
N THR A 321 7.85 5.74 -30.19
CA THR A 321 8.66 4.54 -30.50
C THR A 321 8.32 3.33 -29.65
N ILE A 322 7.57 3.50 -28.55
CA ILE A 322 7.19 2.41 -27.66
C ILE A 322 6.11 1.55 -28.36
N HIS A 323 6.42 0.27 -28.55
CA HIS A 323 5.54 -0.69 -29.25
C HIS A 323 4.52 -1.34 -28.31
N GLU A 324 4.75 -1.33 -26.99
CA GLU A 324 3.78 -1.85 -26.03
C GLU A 324 2.51 -0.98 -25.93
N LEU A 325 2.60 0.31 -26.31
CA LEU A 325 1.48 1.24 -26.28
C LEU A 325 0.67 1.21 -27.57
N GLN A 326 -0.64 1.07 -27.44
CA GLN A 326 -1.58 1.19 -28.55
C GLN A 326 -1.67 2.63 -29.05
N LYS A 327 -2.11 2.81 -30.30
CA LYS A 327 -2.19 4.14 -30.95
C LYS A 327 -3.02 5.16 -30.15
N TYR A 328 -4.08 4.72 -29.48
CA TYR A 328 -4.96 5.57 -28.68
C TYR A 328 -4.38 5.86 -27.27
N GLU A 329 -3.45 5.03 -26.78
CA GLU A 329 -2.77 5.22 -25.49
C GLU A 329 -1.59 6.19 -25.59
N LYS A 330 -1.00 6.32 -26.79
CA LYS A 330 0.12 7.25 -27.03
C LYS A 330 -0.32 8.70 -26.77
N PRO A 331 0.31 9.41 -25.82
CA PRO A 331 0.04 10.82 -25.55
C PRO A 331 0.12 11.65 -26.83
N LYS A 332 -0.82 12.60 -26.96
CA LYS A 332 -0.89 13.54 -28.09
C LYS A 332 -0.15 14.83 -27.82
N MET A 333 0.20 15.09 -26.55
CA MET A 333 0.91 16.27 -26.10
C MET A 333 1.68 15.98 -24.81
N VAL A 334 2.77 16.71 -24.60
CA VAL A 334 3.52 16.77 -23.34
C VAL A 334 3.28 18.12 -22.69
N LEU A 335 2.90 18.13 -21.41
CA LEU A 335 2.71 19.31 -20.58
C LEU A 335 3.78 19.34 -19.50
N ASN A 336 4.37 20.51 -19.26
CA ASN A 336 5.35 20.71 -18.20
C ASN A 336 4.70 21.39 -16.99
N SER A 337 5.07 20.98 -15.79
CA SER A 337 4.74 21.68 -14.55
C SER A 337 5.98 21.88 -13.72
N MET A 338 6.27 23.11 -13.30
CA MET A 338 7.42 23.41 -12.44
C MET A 338 7.44 22.55 -11.17
N LYS A 339 6.27 22.26 -10.61
CA LYS A 339 6.11 21.39 -9.44
C LYS A 339 4.70 20.82 -9.38
N PHE A 340 4.57 19.52 -9.18
CA PHE A 340 3.30 18.85 -8.97
C PHE A 340 2.73 19.19 -7.59
N GLN A 341 1.41 19.34 -7.55
CA GLN A 341 0.67 19.40 -6.30
C GLN A 341 0.67 18.01 -5.67
N ARG A 342 1.00 17.92 -4.38
CA ARG A 342 1.05 16.67 -3.63
C ARG A 342 0.22 16.77 -2.36
N THR A 343 -0.26 15.63 -1.85
CA THR A 343 -0.82 15.54 -0.50
C THR A 343 0.30 15.54 0.55
N ASP A 344 -0.04 15.66 1.83
CA ASP A 344 0.93 15.53 2.93
C ASP A 344 1.63 14.16 2.93
N SER A 345 0.95 13.13 2.40
CA SER A 345 1.50 11.79 2.20
C SER A 345 2.40 11.66 0.95
N GLY A 346 2.65 12.77 0.23
CA GLY A 346 3.49 12.80 -0.98
C GLY A 346 2.79 12.38 -2.27
N LYS A 347 1.54 11.90 -2.23
CA LYS A 347 0.78 11.47 -3.43
C LYS A 347 0.50 12.64 -4.36
N ILE A 348 0.72 12.45 -5.67
CA ILE A 348 0.44 13.45 -6.71
C ILE A 348 -1.07 13.71 -6.81
N GLN A 349 -1.48 14.98 -6.76
CA GLN A 349 -2.85 15.43 -6.98
C GLN A 349 -2.99 15.79 -8.48
N ARG A 350 -3.28 14.79 -9.32
CA ARG A 350 -3.34 14.92 -10.80
C ARG A 350 -4.26 16.06 -11.24
N SER A 351 -5.50 16.08 -10.75
CA SER A 351 -6.50 17.10 -11.13
C SER A 351 -6.06 18.51 -10.75
N LYS A 352 -5.58 18.73 -9.51
CA LYS A 352 -5.09 20.06 -9.08
C LYS A 352 -3.85 20.51 -9.86
N THR A 353 -2.96 19.57 -10.18
CA THR A 353 -1.78 19.87 -11.01
C THR A 353 -2.20 20.25 -12.42
N LEU A 354 -3.14 19.51 -13.01
CA LEU A 354 -3.65 19.79 -14.35
C LEU A 354 -4.39 21.13 -14.41
N GLU A 355 -5.24 21.44 -13.42
CA GLU A 355 -5.89 22.76 -13.31
C GLU A 355 -4.87 23.91 -13.21
N GLN A 356 -3.79 23.72 -12.45
CA GLN A 356 -2.72 24.71 -12.34
C GLN A 356 -2.03 24.95 -13.69
N ILE A 357 -1.74 23.87 -14.44
CA ILE A 357 -1.14 23.98 -15.77
C ILE A 357 -2.10 24.68 -16.73
N LEU A 358 -3.36 24.23 -16.81
CA LEU A 358 -4.34 24.73 -17.77
C LEU A 358 -4.76 26.19 -17.50
N LYS A 359 -4.63 26.70 -16.27
CA LYS A 359 -4.81 28.13 -15.96
C LYS A 359 -3.65 29.02 -16.43
N ALA A 360 -2.48 28.43 -16.66
CA ALA A 360 -1.29 29.14 -17.12
C ALA A 360 -1.17 29.18 -18.66
N TYR A 361 -2.00 28.41 -19.36
CA TYR A 361 -2.25 28.50 -20.80
C TYR A 361 -3.45 29.40 -21.07
#